data_AF-A0A1G3QTH5-F1
#
_entry.id   AF-A0A1G3QTH5-F1
#
_cell.length_a   1.000
_cell.length_b   1.000
_cell.length_c   1.000
_cell.angle_alpha   90.00
_cell.angle_beta   90.00
_cell.angle_gamma   90.00
#
_symmetry.space_group_name_H-M   'P 1'
#
loop_
_entity.id
_entity.type
_entity.pdbx_description
1 polymer ?
#
loop_
_entity_poly.entity_id
_entity_poly.type
_entity_poly.pdbx_seq_one_letter_code
_entity_poly.pdbx_strand_id
1 'polypeptide(L)'
;MMEEVVYKGYILDRACAKAGTGMDGSAVLTMPGDHTQQCLVACEASGFGIMVMEKSGYRYIPFDAAGSDLAFRTVVLKTAKTADISVEAKGTMKDGLLVLSGIREIDLMM
;
A
#
# COMPACT_ATOMS: atom_id res chain seq x y z
N MET A 1 -23.18 9.98 -7.24
CA MET A 1 -22.13 10.81 -6.63
C MET A 1 -21.07 9.84 -6.15
N MET A 2 -19.86 9.91 -6.70
CA MET A 2 -18.73 9.09 -6.25
C MET A 2 -18.06 9.84 -5.11
N GLU A 3 -18.02 9.23 -3.92
CA GLU A 3 -17.43 9.84 -2.72
C GLU A 3 -15.93 9.55 -2.73
N GLU A 4 -15.12 10.61 -2.74
CA GLU A 4 -13.67 10.48 -2.63
C GLU A 4 -13.31 10.19 -1.17
N VAL A 5 -12.57 9.10 -0.98
CA VAL A 5 -12.13 8.60 0.32
C VAL A 5 -10.62 8.76 0.46
N VAL A 6 -10.19 9.01 1.69
CA VAL A 6 -8.77 9.14 2.05
C VAL A 6 -8.42 8.03 3.02
N TYR A 7 -7.45 7.22 2.65
CA TYR A 7 -6.91 6.16 3.48
C TYR A 7 -5.46 6.47 3.86
N LYS A 8 -5.10 6.15 5.10
CA LYS A 8 -3.74 6.24 5.62
C LYS A 8 -3.33 4.87 6.12
N GLY A 9 -2.12 4.45 5.80
CA GLY A 9 -1.66 3.11 6.10
C GLY A 9 -0.33 2.82 5.44
N TYR A 10 0.02 1.54 5.36
CA TYR A 10 1.28 1.09 4.77
C TYR A 10 1.05 0.61 3.34
N ILE A 11 1.97 0.91 2.43
CA ILE A 11 1.91 0.33 1.09
C ILE A 11 2.26 -1.15 1.14
N LEU A 12 1.50 -1.98 0.44
CA LEU A 12 1.71 -3.43 0.41
C LEU A 12 1.45 -3.97 -0.99
N ASP A 13 2.28 -4.91 -1.46
CA ASP A 13 1.99 -5.58 -2.72
C ASP A 13 0.93 -6.68 -2.54
N ARG A 14 0.17 -6.93 -3.61
CA ARG A 14 -0.96 -7.86 -3.59
C ARG A 14 -0.53 -9.30 -3.34
N ALA A 15 0.67 -9.70 -3.78
CA ALA A 15 1.14 -11.06 -3.60
C ALA A 15 1.45 -11.34 -2.13
N CYS A 16 2.18 -10.43 -1.47
CA CYS A 16 2.48 -10.47 -0.04
C CYS A 16 1.21 -10.31 0.81
N ALA A 17 0.27 -9.45 0.41
CA ALA A 17 -1.04 -9.34 1.06
C ALA A 17 -1.83 -10.65 1.05
N LYS A 18 -1.71 -11.45 -0.03
CA LYS A 18 -2.38 -12.74 -0.17
C LYS A 18 -1.62 -13.87 0.52
N ALA A 19 -0.28 -13.86 0.45
CA ALA A 19 0.58 -14.87 1.06
C ALA A 19 0.66 -14.74 2.58
N GLY A 20 0.47 -13.51 3.09
CA GLY A 20 0.59 -13.17 4.49
C GLY A 20 2.02 -12.96 4.98
N THR A 21 2.99 -13.22 4.11
CA THR A 21 4.42 -13.13 4.38
C THR A 21 5.13 -12.46 3.20
N GLY A 22 6.08 -11.58 3.47
CA GLY A 22 6.99 -11.02 2.48
C GLY A 22 7.95 -12.07 1.93
N MET A 23 8.57 -11.80 0.76
CA MET A 23 9.61 -12.68 0.21
C MET A 23 10.83 -12.84 1.13
N ASP A 24 11.03 -11.87 2.02
CA ASP A 24 12.05 -11.81 3.07
C ASP A 24 11.65 -12.56 4.36
N GLY A 25 10.43 -13.10 4.43
CA GLY A 25 9.89 -13.76 5.62
C GLY A 25 9.17 -12.81 6.60
N SER A 26 9.04 -11.52 6.26
CA SER A 26 8.38 -10.52 7.11
C SER A 26 6.88 -10.80 7.22
N ALA A 27 6.32 -10.72 8.44
CA ALA A 27 4.90 -10.98 8.69
C ALA A 27 4.04 -9.76 8.31
N VAL A 28 3.82 -9.56 7.02
CA VAL A 28 3.22 -8.33 6.46
C VAL A 28 1.76 -8.09 6.86
N LEU A 29 1.06 -9.10 7.38
CA LEU A 29 -0.32 -8.94 7.89
C LEU A 29 -0.38 -8.39 9.32
N THR A 30 0.68 -8.59 10.11
CA THR A 30 0.78 -8.13 11.50
C THR A 30 1.77 -6.97 11.65
N MET A 31 2.78 -6.91 10.79
CA MET A 31 3.82 -5.88 10.71
C MET A 31 4.00 -5.43 9.26
N PRO A 32 3.03 -4.72 8.68
CA PRO A 32 3.15 -4.21 7.31
C PRO A 32 4.30 -3.19 7.15
N GLY A 33 4.78 -2.60 8.25
CA GLY A 33 5.97 -1.75 8.27
C GLY A 33 7.28 -2.52 8.01
N ASP A 34 7.34 -3.83 8.23
CA ASP A 34 8.53 -4.62 7.90
C ASP A 34 8.68 -4.85 6.39
N HIS A 35 7.66 -4.48 5.60
CA HIS A 35 7.73 -4.61 4.16
C HIS A 35 8.77 -3.67 3.56
N THR A 36 9.84 -4.26 3.04
CA THR A 36 10.94 -3.47 2.49
C THR A 36 10.61 -2.91 1.11
N GLN A 37 11.26 -1.78 0.77
CA GLN A 37 11.22 -1.18 -0.57
C GLN A 37 11.64 -2.19 -1.64
N GLN A 38 12.65 -3.00 -1.37
CA GLN A 38 13.15 -4.00 -2.32
C GLN A 38 12.09 -5.04 -2.68
N CYS A 39 11.33 -5.52 -1.69
CA CYS A 39 10.21 -6.43 -1.94
C CYS A 39 9.12 -5.75 -2.79
N LEU A 40 8.82 -4.46 -2.53
CA LEU A 40 7.84 -3.72 -3.34
C LEU A 40 8.30 -3.57 -4.79
N VAL A 41 9.59 -3.27 -5.01
CA VAL A 41 10.16 -3.18 -6.37
C VAL A 41 10.13 -4.52 -7.10
N ALA A 42 10.43 -5.62 -6.43
CA ALA A 42 10.36 -6.95 -7.03
C ALA A 42 8.91 -7.37 -7.37
N CYS A 43 7.91 -6.82 -6.68
CA CYS A 43 6.50 -7.17 -6.80
C CYS A 43 5.67 -6.18 -7.65
N GLU A 44 6.28 -5.31 -8.45
CA GLU A 44 5.58 -4.34 -9.31
C GLU A 44 4.47 -5.01 -10.15
N ALA A 45 4.77 -6.17 -10.73
CA ALA A 45 3.84 -6.92 -11.59
C ALA A 45 2.61 -7.48 -10.84
N SER A 46 2.69 -7.64 -9.51
CA SER A 46 1.59 -8.16 -8.69
C SER A 46 0.50 -7.11 -8.43
N GLY A 47 0.85 -5.82 -8.57
CA GLY A 47 0.02 -4.70 -8.18
C GLY A 47 0.12 -4.39 -6.68
N PHE A 48 -0.33 -3.20 -6.31
CA PHE A 48 -0.20 -2.66 -4.96
C PHE A 48 -1.57 -2.36 -4.33
N GLY A 49 -1.55 -2.18 -3.01
CA GLY A 49 -2.67 -1.70 -2.23
C GLY A 49 -2.18 -0.97 -0.99
N ILE A 50 -3.14 -0.53 -0.18
CA ILE A 50 -2.90 0.09 1.11
C ILE A 50 -3.41 -0.81 2.22
N MET A 51 -2.56 -1.02 3.22
CA MET A 51 -2.90 -1.69 4.46
C MET A 51 -3.31 -0.63 5.49
N VAL A 52 -4.62 -0.45 5.65
CA VAL A 52 -5.20 0.55 6.55
C VAL A 52 -5.35 -0.05 7.95
N MET A 53 -4.86 0.65 8.96
CA MET A 53 -5.11 0.26 10.35
C MET A 53 -6.54 0.64 10.74
N GLU A 54 -7.36 -0.35 11.07
CA GLU A 54 -8.69 -0.18 11.64
C GLU A 54 -8.68 -0.57 13.13
N LYS A 55 -9.79 -0.30 13.85
CA LYS A 55 -9.90 -0.53 15.31
C LYS A 55 -9.62 -1.98 15.76
N SER A 56 -9.71 -2.95 14.86
CA SER A 56 -9.60 -4.39 15.16
C SER A 56 -8.48 -5.09 14.39
N GLY A 57 -7.63 -4.36 13.68
CA GLY A 57 -6.54 -4.93 12.91
C GLY A 57 -6.24 -4.17 11.62
N TYR A 58 -5.56 -4.82 10.69
CA TYR A 58 -5.21 -4.25 9.40
C TYR A 58 -6.16 -4.73 8.30
N ARG A 59 -6.61 -3.78 7.47
CA ARG A 59 -7.46 -4.03 6.31
C ARG A 59 -6.70 -3.69 5.02
N TYR A 60 -6.56 -4.68 4.16
CA TYR A 60 -5.95 -4.49 2.85
C TYR A 60 -6.99 -3.97 1.85
N ILE A 61 -6.68 -2.86 1.19
CA ILE A 61 -7.47 -2.28 0.11
C ILE A 61 -6.62 -2.28 -1.17
N PRO A 62 -6.95 -3.12 -2.16
CA PRO A 62 -6.21 -3.16 -3.43
C PRO A 62 -6.46 -1.89 -4.25
N PHE A 63 -5.43 -1.41 -4.93
CA PHE A 63 -5.56 -0.38 -5.94
C PHE A 63 -5.95 -0.99 -7.29
N ASP A 64 -6.47 -0.16 -8.20
CA ASP A 64 -6.58 -0.53 -9.60
C ASP A 64 -5.19 -0.55 -10.28
N ALA A 65 -5.15 -0.98 -11.55
CA ALA A 65 -3.89 -1.07 -12.28
C ALA A 65 -3.19 0.30 -12.40
N ALA A 66 -3.97 1.37 -12.64
CA ALA A 66 -3.44 2.72 -12.72
C ALA A 66 -2.94 3.23 -11.36
N GLY A 67 -3.69 2.98 -10.28
CA GLY A 67 -3.29 3.33 -8.93
C GLY A 67 -2.05 2.57 -8.47
N SER A 68 -1.91 1.30 -8.86
CA SER A 68 -0.71 0.51 -8.58
C SER A 68 0.55 1.11 -9.23
N ASP A 69 0.49 1.47 -10.51
CA ASP A 69 1.61 2.14 -11.20
C ASP A 69 1.89 3.53 -10.60
N LEU A 70 0.84 4.27 -10.23
CA LEU A 70 0.99 5.57 -9.59
C LEU A 70 1.68 5.47 -8.23
N ALA A 71 1.28 4.50 -7.40
CA ALA A 71 1.87 4.24 -6.09
C ALA A 71 3.34 3.82 -6.23
N PHE A 72 3.64 2.95 -7.18
CA PHE A 72 5.00 2.52 -7.46
C PHE A 72 5.91 3.71 -7.83
N ARG A 73 5.50 4.53 -8.79
CA ARG A 73 6.31 5.66 -9.29
C ARG A 73 6.40 6.83 -8.33
N THR A 74 5.38 7.04 -7.51
CA THR A 74 5.29 8.21 -6.63
C THR A 74 5.85 7.94 -5.24
N VAL A 75 5.72 6.71 -4.76
CA VAL A 75 6.16 6.32 -3.42
C VAL A 75 7.33 5.36 -3.52
N VAL A 76 7.15 4.16 -4.08
CA VAL A 76 8.15 3.09 -4.00
C VAL A 76 9.48 3.47 -4.65
N LEU A 77 9.46 4.13 -5.81
CA LEU A 77 10.69 4.57 -6.49
C LEU A 77 11.31 5.83 -5.89
N LYS A 78 10.57 6.60 -5.09
CA LYS A 78 11.01 7.91 -4.57
C LYS A 78 11.31 7.90 -3.08
N THR A 79 10.80 6.93 -2.34
CA THR A 79 11.04 6.82 -0.90
C THR A 79 12.52 6.56 -0.65
N ALA A 80 13.05 7.24 0.37
CA ALA A 80 14.37 6.97 0.92
C ALA A 80 14.31 5.91 2.03
N LYS A 81 13.11 5.53 2.47
CA LYS A 81 12.90 4.53 3.51
C LYS A 81 13.08 3.14 2.91
N THR A 82 13.86 2.31 3.61
CA THR A 82 14.06 0.91 3.21
C THR A 82 12.92 0.01 3.68
N ALA A 83 12.16 0.43 4.69
CA ALA A 83 11.01 -0.23 5.29
C ALA A 83 10.09 0.84 5.92
N ASP A 84 8.95 0.45 6.48
CA ASP A 84 8.00 1.35 7.17
C ASP A 84 7.41 2.43 6.26
N ILE A 85 7.12 2.04 5.02
CA ILE A 85 6.65 2.95 3.97
C ILE A 85 5.16 3.23 4.16
N SER A 86 4.88 4.31 4.87
CA SER A 86 3.53 4.81 5.13
C SER A 86 3.06 5.75 4.02
N VAL A 87 1.81 5.62 3.60
CA VAL A 87 1.21 6.39 2.51
C VAL A 87 -0.17 6.91 2.87
N GLU A 88 -0.50 8.08 2.32
CA GLU A 88 -1.86 8.60 2.25
C GLU A 88 -2.36 8.42 0.81
N ALA A 89 -3.34 7.55 0.63
CA ALA A 89 -4.00 7.27 -0.62
C ALA A 89 -5.36 7.98 -0.68
N LYS A 90 -5.58 8.79 -1.71
CA LYS A 90 -6.84 9.47 -1.98
C LYS A 90 -7.42 8.93 -3.26
N GLY A 91 -8.71 8.60 -3.25
CA GLY A 91 -9.32 7.98 -4.41
C GLY A 91 -10.79 7.68 -4.24
N THR A 92 -11.37 7.05 -5.22
CA THR A 92 -12.77 6.61 -5.18
C THR A 92 -12.84 5.09 -5.22
N MET A 93 -13.70 4.49 -4.40
CA MET A 93 -13.95 3.05 -4.44
C MET A 93 -14.80 2.70 -5.66
N LYS A 94 -14.29 1.81 -6.51
CA LYS A 94 -14.97 1.30 -7.70
C LYS A 94 -14.77 -0.22 -7.78
N ASP A 95 -15.87 -0.97 -7.77
CA ASP A 95 -15.84 -2.44 -7.89
C ASP A 95 -14.95 -3.14 -6.84
N GLY A 96 -14.82 -2.56 -5.64
CA GLY A 96 -13.96 -3.07 -4.57
C GLY A 96 -12.47 -2.73 -4.71
N LEU A 97 -12.10 -1.97 -5.74
CA LEU A 97 -10.76 -1.42 -5.95
C LEU A 97 -10.76 0.08 -5.60
N LEU A 98 -9.68 0.56 -5.01
CA LEU A 98 -9.47 1.99 -4.82
C LEU A 98 -8.81 2.57 -6.07
N VAL A 99 -9.56 3.39 -6.80
CA VAL A 99 -9.04 4.17 -7.93
C VAL A 99 -8.38 5.41 -7.37
N LEU A 100 -7.06 5.47 -7.42
CA LEU A 100 -6.29 6.58 -6.84
C LEU A 100 -6.44 7.86 -7.68
N SER A 101 -6.94 8.91 -7.04
CA SER A 101 -6.83 10.30 -7.51
C SER A 101 -5.46 10.88 -7.17
N GLY A 102 -4.83 10.41 -6.08
CA GLY A 102 -3.52 10.84 -5.64
C GLY A 102 -2.96 10.00 -4.50
N ILE A 103 -1.64 9.88 -4.43
CA ILE A 103 -0.93 9.18 -3.35
C ILE A 103 0.33 9.94 -2.98
N ARG A 104 0.67 9.93 -1.70
CA ARG A 104 1.93 10.47 -1.20
C ARG A 104 2.44 9.64 -0.04
N GLU A 105 3.75 9.59 0.09
CA GLU A 105 4.40 9.13 1.31
C GLU A 105 4.06 10.08 2.46
N ILE A 106 3.77 9.51 3.62
CA ILE A 106 3.57 10.24 4.87
C ILE A 106 4.44 9.59 5.94
N ASP A 107 4.68 10.32 7.04
CA ASP A 107 5.21 9.70 8.25
C ASP A 107 4.06 9.48 9.24
N LEU A 108 3.83 8.22 9.63
CA LEU A 108 2.83 7.88 10.65
C LEU A 108 3.38 8.06 12.08
N MET A 109 4.69 8.32 12.24
CA MET A 109 5.28 8.72 13.52
C MET A 109 5.10 10.23 13.79
N MET A 110 4.10 10.58 14.61
CA MET A 110 4.11 11.79 15.47
C MET A 110 3.88 11.38 16.91
#